data_AF-A0A851KKA4-F1
#
_entry.id   AF-A0A851KKA4-F1
#
_cell.length_a   1.000
_cell.length_b   1.000
_cell.length_c   1.000
_cell.angle_alpha   90.00
_cell.angle_beta   90.00
_cell.angle_gamma   90.00
#
_symmetry.space_group_name_H-M   'P 1'
#
loop_
_entity.id
_entity.type
_entity.pdbx_description
1 polymer ?
#
loop_
_entity_poly.entity_id
_entity_poly.type
_entity_poly.pdbx_seq_one_letter_code
_entity_poly.pdbx_strand_id
1 'polypeptide(L)'
;IPESGHKYYLQFSTEDYRTGEDAGNCLATVLYPKKKSRPVVSIKCSHTKDKEEIQEEDNRFYQMIRHQSKPITANNIPDSYGNIEPALEPVWALAVAGSSSIMWEKSTETLGYFLAQVKSVRQWIRKDDFIEFDYTVLLHEIPTQEIISCHMRLTWLPGQPLKVKHFCASQGHGADEGSGAESGSAAGPSAGKGASF
;
A
#
# COMPACT_ATOMS: atom_id res chain seq x y z
N ILE A 1 -0.81 16.34 26.18
CA ILE A 1 -1.75 16.09 27.30
C ILE A 1 -0.98 15.29 28.32
N PRO A 2 -0.81 15.77 29.57
CA PRO A 2 -0.16 15.00 30.62
C PRO A 2 -0.78 13.58 30.66
N GLU A 3 0.06 12.56 30.68
CA GLU A 3 -0.32 11.13 30.60
C GLU A 3 -0.90 10.57 29.28
N SER A 4 -1.54 11.37 28.41
CA SER A 4 -2.15 10.81 27.19
C SER A 4 -1.29 10.84 25.93
N GLY A 5 -0.26 11.71 25.85
CA GLY A 5 0.61 11.87 24.66
C GLY A 5 0.49 13.25 24.01
N HIS A 6 0.96 13.41 22.77
CA HIS A 6 0.93 14.69 22.05
C HIS A 6 -0.27 14.77 21.11
N LYS A 7 -1.04 15.86 21.25
CA LYS A 7 -2.25 16.10 20.47
C LYS A 7 -2.04 17.29 19.55
N TYR A 8 -2.31 17.09 18.28
CA TYR A 8 -2.21 18.08 17.22
C TYR A 8 -3.61 18.46 16.74
N TYR A 9 -3.77 19.73 16.38
CA TYR A 9 -4.98 20.29 15.77
C TYR A 9 -4.59 20.78 14.39
N LEU A 10 -5.26 20.27 13.36
CA LEU A 10 -4.89 20.49 11.97
C LEU A 10 -6.09 21.06 11.21
N GLN A 11 -5.80 22.02 10.34
CA GLN A 11 -6.71 22.50 9.31
C GLN A 11 -5.97 22.44 7.99
N PHE A 12 -6.56 21.78 6.99
CA PHE A 12 -5.92 21.58 5.68
C PHE A 12 -6.98 21.43 4.59
N SER A 13 -6.59 21.76 3.36
CA SER A 13 -7.35 21.43 2.15
C SER A 13 -6.97 20.04 1.65
N THR A 14 -7.87 19.43 0.89
CA THR A 14 -7.68 18.13 0.25
C THR A 14 -7.95 18.27 -1.24
N GLU A 15 -7.21 17.53 -2.05
CA GLU A 15 -7.39 17.46 -3.49
C GLU A 15 -7.87 16.06 -3.88
N ASP A 16 -8.66 15.98 -4.95
CA ASP A 16 -9.08 14.71 -5.55
C ASP A 16 -7.83 13.98 -6.06
N TYR A 17 -7.65 12.74 -5.60
CA TYR A 17 -6.45 11.97 -5.91
C TYR A 17 -6.22 11.77 -7.42
N ARG A 18 -7.29 11.75 -8.23
CA ARG A 18 -7.23 11.48 -9.67
C ARG A 18 -7.16 12.76 -10.49
N THR A 19 -7.95 13.78 -10.14
CA THR A 19 -8.03 15.02 -10.94
C THR A 19 -7.14 16.13 -10.42
N GLY A 20 -6.70 16.07 -9.16
CA GLY A 20 -5.98 17.16 -8.48
C GLY A 20 -6.87 18.37 -8.21
N GLU A 21 -8.18 18.26 -8.42
CA GLU A 21 -9.12 19.34 -8.16
C GLU A 21 -9.41 19.46 -6.66
N ASP A 22 -9.85 20.64 -6.22
CA ASP A 22 -10.22 20.85 -4.83
C ASP A 22 -11.33 19.88 -4.39
N ALA A 23 -11.01 19.02 -3.43
CA ALA A 23 -11.93 18.07 -2.81
C ALA A 23 -12.51 18.61 -1.49
N GLY A 24 -12.09 19.82 -1.08
CA GLY A 24 -12.61 20.53 0.06
C GLY A 24 -11.62 20.66 1.21
N ASN A 25 -12.16 20.89 2.41
CA ASN A 25 -11.36 21.24 3.58
C ASN A 25 -11.68 20.33 4.78
N CYS A 26 -10.67 20.06 5.59
CA CYS A 26 -10.80 19.21 6.77
C CYS A 26 -10.25 19.89 8.02
N LEU A 27 -10.94 19.64 9.15
CA LEU A 27 -10.46 19.90 10.50
C LEU A 27 -10.21 18.55 11.17
N ALA A 28 -9.00 18.34 11.67
CA ALA A 28 -8.61 17.09 12.30
C ALA A 28 -7.93 17.31 13.65
N THR A 29 -8.08 16.32 14.52
CA THR A 29 -7.24 16.16 15.70
C THR A 29 -6.56 14.82 15.65
N VAL A 30 -5.26 14.81 15.91
CA VAL A 30 -4.43 13.59 15.95
C VAL A 30 -3.76 13.53 17.32
N LEU A 31 -4.03 12.48 18.08
CA LEU A 31 -3.33 12.18 19.33
C LEU A 31 -2.40 11.00 19.11
N TYR A 32 -1.11 11.24 19.28
CA TYR A 32 -0.10 10.19 19.36
C TYR A 32 0.09 9.78 20.83
N PRO A 33 -0.30 8.56 21.22
CA PRO A 33 -0.24 8.16 22.62
C PRO A 33 1.20 7.93 23.10
N LYS A 34 1.48 8.18 24.40
CA LYS A 34 2.80 7.89 24.99
C LYS A 34 3.20 6.41 24.86
N LYS A 35 2.22 5.51 24.96
CA LYS A 35 2.43 4.07 24.77
C LYS A 35 2.40 3.77 23.27
N LYS A 36 3.32 2.91 22.79
CA LYS A 36 3.37 2.45 21.40
C LYS A 36 2.02 1.82 21.02
N SER A 37 1.18 2.62 20.36
CA SER A 37 -0.17 2.28 19.93
C SER A 37 -0.55 3.20 18.78
N ARG A 38 -1.53 2.79 17.97
CA ARG A 38 -1.98 3.57 16.83
C ARG A 38 -2.44 4.98 17.23
N PRO A 39 -2.25 6.00 16.38
CA PRO A 39 -2.77 7.34 16.61
C PRO A 39 -4.29 7.35 16.73
N VAL A 40 -4.82 8.18 17.63
CA VAL A 40 -6.26 8.42 17.73
C VAL A 40 -6.60 9.65 16.90
N VAL A 41 -7.45 9.45 15.89
CA VAL A 41 -7.81 10.49 14.91
C VAL A 41 -9.30 10.79 14.99
N SER A 42 -9.63 12.08 14.97
CA SER A 42 -10.99 12.57 14.73
C SER A 42 -10.89 13.61 13.61
N ILE A 43 -11.72 13.47 12.58
CA ILE A 43 -11.69 14.34 11.41
C ILE A 43 -13.11 14.72 11.02
N LYS A 44 -13.28 15.96 10.58
CA LYS A 44 -14.50 16.47 9.95
C LYS A 44 -14.10 17.19 8.68
N CYS A 45 -14.65 16.75 7.55
CA CYS A 45 -14.40 17.36 6.25
C CYS A 45 -15.69 17.97 5.69
N SER A 46 -15.51 19.05 4.94
CA SER A 46 -16.52 19.63 4.05
C SER A 46 -16.07 19.34 2.62
N HIS A 47 -16.84 18.51 1.92
CA HIS A 47 -16.55 18.12 0.54
C HIS A 47 -17.10 19.15 -0.44
N THR A 48 -16.43 19.31 -1.58
CA THR A 48 -16.92 20.12 -2.71
C THR A 48 -18.06 19.44 -3.45
N LYS A 49 -17.98 18.12 -3.61
CA LYS A 49 -19.04 17.26 -4.13
C LYS A 49 -20.09 16.97 -3.06
N ASP A 50 -21.34 16.84 -3.50
CA ASP A 50 -22.41 16.38 -2.61
C ASP A 50 -22.35 14.85 -2.41
N LYS A 51 -23.17 14.36 -1.48
CA LYS A 51 -23.19 12.94 -1.12
C LYS A 51 -23.72 12.05 -2.25
N GLU A 52 -24.62 12.55 -3.08
CA GLU A 52 -25.22 11.78 -4.17
C GLU A 52 -24.21 11.59 -5.30
N GLU A 53 -23.46 12.64 -5.65
CA GLU A 53 -22.36 12.59 -6.61
C GLU A 53 -21.29 11.57 -6.21
N ILE A 54 -20.84 11.62 -4.95
CA ILE A 54 -19.86 10.66 -4.41
C ILE A 54 -20.39 9.22 -4.52
N GLN A 55 -21.66 9.01 -4.17
CA GLN A 55 -22.28 7.69 -4.23
C GLN A 55 -22.42 7.18 -5.67
N GLU A 56 -22.69 8.06 -6.64
CA GLU A 56 -22.72 7.70 -8.06
C GLU A 56 -21.33 7.31 -8.57
N GLU A 57 -20.30 8.06 -8.21
CA GLU A 57 -18.90 7.75 -8.58
C GLU A 57 -18.46 6.40 -7.99
N ASP A 58 -18.72 6.15 -6.71
CA ASP A 58 -18.45 4.87 -6.05
C ASP A 58 -19.18 3.71 -6.74
N ASN A 59 -20.44 3.92 -7.14
CA ASN A 59 -21.23 2.91 -7.84
C ASN A 59 -20.66 2.64 -9.24
N ARG A 60 -20.28 3.68 -9.99
CA ARG A 60 -19.66 3.54 -11.32
C ARG A 60 -18.35 2.76 -11.23
N PHE A 61 -17.53 3.11 -10.25
CA PHE A 61 -16.29 2.42 -9.93
C PHE A 61 -16.54 0.94 -9.61
N TYR A 62 -17.49 0.64 -8.72
CA TYR A 62 -17.85 -0.71 -8.32
C TYR A 62 -18.36 -1.55 -9.50
N GLN A 63 -19.25 -0.99 -10.32
CA GLN A 63 -19.77 -1.68 -11.50
C GLN A 63 -18.65 -2.02 -12.46
N MET A 64 -17.73 -1.09 -12.75
CA MET A 64 -16.62 -1.35 -13.66
C MET A 64 -15.71 -2.50 -13.19
N ILE A 65 -15.52 -2.70 -11.87
CA ILE A 65 -14.80 -3.87 -11.33
C ILE A 65 -15.64 -5.15 -11.46
N ARG A 66 -16.95 -5.09 -11.16
CA ARG A 66 -17.84 -6.27 -11.19
C ARG A 66 -18.11 -6.79 -12.60
N HIS A 67 -18.10 -5.92 -13.62
CA HIS A 67 -18.33 -6.31 -15.01
C HIS A 67 -17.12 -7.00 -15.67
N GLN A 68 -15.98 -7.09 -14.98
CA GLN A 68 -14.82 -7.82 -15.50
C GLN A 68 -15.13 -9.32 -15.60
N SER A 69 -14.95 -9.88 -16.80
CA SER A 69 -15.21 -11.30 -17.08
C SER A 69 -14.15 -12.24 -16.49
N LYS A 70 -12.96 -11.70 -16.18
CA LYS A 70 -11.84 -12.42 -15.58
C LYS A 70 -11.39 -11.71 -14.31
N PRO A 71 -10.87 -12.44 -13.32
CA PRO A 71 -10.28 -11.81 -12.14
C PRO A 71 -9.15 -10.87 -12.56
N ILE A 72 -9.17 -9.64 -12.04
CA ILE A 72 -8.10 -8.67 -12.30
C ILE A 72 -6.82 -9.16 -11.61
N THR A 73 -5.72 -9.21 -12.36
CA THR A 73 -4.38 -9.50 -11.85
C THR A 73 -3.37 -8.54 -12.47
N ALA A 74 -2.49 -7.97 -11.65
CA ALA A 74 -1.46 -7.06 -12.13
C ALA A 74 -0.27 -7.03 -11.17
N ASN A 75 0.87 -6.52 -11.63
CA ASN A 75 2.11 -6.44 -10.87
C ASN A 75 2.79 -5.10 -11.12
N ASN A 76 3.57 -4.64 -10.14
CA ASN A 76 4.37 -3.41 -10.19
C ASN A 76 3.55 -2.20 -10.67
N ILE A 77 2.59 -1.75 -9.85
CA ILE A 77 1.79 -0.53 -10.09
C ILE A 77 2.17 0.53 -9.06
N PRO A 78 2.64 1.72 -9.42
CA PRO A 78 3.11 2.07 -10.76
C PRO A 78 4.33 1.25 -11.19
N ASP A 79 4.61 1.26 -12.50
CA ASP A 79 5.83 0.66 -13.06
C ASP A 79 7.09 1.42 -12.60
N SER A 80 8.26 0.98 -13.07
CA SER A 80 9.55 1.61 -12.71
C SER A 80 9.71 3.07 -13.17
N TYR A 81 8.82 3.55 -14.03
CA TYR A 81 8.82 4.92 -14.55
C TYR A 81 7.71 5.78 -13.93
N GLY A 82 6.92 5.21 -13.01
CA GLY A 82 5.80 5.92 -12.39
C GLY A 82 4.49 5.83 -13.18
N ASN A 83 4.42 5.03 -14.25
CA ASN A 83 3.20 4.91 -15.05
C ASN A 83 2.21 3.93 -14.42
N ILE A 84 0.92 4.25 -14.56
CA ILE A 84 -0.21 3.39 -14.22
C ILE A 84 -1.04 3.24 -15.47
N GLU A 85 -1.30 2.00 -15.91
CA GLU A 85 -2.24 1.78 -17.01
C GLU A 85 -3.64 2.29 -16.61
N PRO A 86 -4.36 3.03 -17.46
CA PRO A 86 -5.68 3.59 -17.10
C PRO A 86 -6.68 2.54 -16.58
N ALA A 87 -6.62 1.31 -17.10
CA ALA A 87 -7.46 0.20 -16.64
C ALA A 87 -7.16 -0.26 -15.20
N LEU A 88 -5.96 0.06 -14.68
CA LEU A 88 -5.48 -0.30 -13.34
C LEU A 88 -5.54 0.85 -12.34
N GLU A 89 -5.85 2.09 -12.76
CA GLU A 89 -6.12 3.21 -11.85
C GLU A 89 -7.10 2.84 -10.72
N PRO A 90 -8.20 2.11 -10.99
CA PRO A 90 -9.15 1.75 -9.96
C PRO A 90 -8.58 0.79 -8.92
N VAL A 91 -7.75 -0.15 -9.38
CA VAL A 91 -7.06 -1.13 -8.53
C VAL A 91 -6.02 -0.42 -7.65
N TRP A 92 -5.33 0.57 -8.21
CA TRP A 92 -4.40 1.42 -7.50
C TRP A 92 -5.11 2.30 -6.46
N ALA A 93 -6.23 2.94 -6.79
CA ALA A 93 -7.01 3.75 -5.85
C ALA A 93 -7.46 2.95 -4.61
N LEU A 94 -7.92 1.71 -4.80
CA LEU A 94 -8.20 0.79 -3.68
C LEU A 94 -6.95 0.43 -2.88
N ALA A 95 -5.81 0.26 -3.54
CA ALA A 95 -4.56 0.00 -2.84
C ALA A 95 -4.13 1.20 -1.99
N VAL A 96 -4.27 2.43 -2.49
CA VAL A 96 -4.03 3.67 -1.74
C VAL A 96 -4.94 3.75 -0.53
N ALA A 97 -6.26 3.58 -0.73
CA ALA A 97 -7.25 3.61 0.35
C ALA A 97 -6.97 2.51 1.40
N GLY A 98 -6.71 1.27 0.97
CA GLY A 98 -6.40 0.16 1.87
C GLY A 98 -5.10 0.36 2.64
N SER A 99 -4.04 0.78 1.94
CA SER A 99 -2.73 1.02 2.53
C SER A 99 -2.79 2.16 3.54
N SER A 100 -3.65 3.16 3.33
CA SER A 100 -3.83 4.26 4.29
C SER A 100 -4.23 3.78 5.68
N SER A 101 -5.00 2.68 5.79
CA SER A 101 -5.32 2.04 7.07
C SER A 101 -4.09 1.45 7.75
N ILE A 102 -3.21 0.80 6.97
CA ILE A 102 -1.96 0.22 7.49
C ILE A 102 -1.03 1.35 7.95
N MET A 103 -0.86 2.37 7.10
CA MET A 103 -0.02 3.53 7.39
C MET A 103 -0.51 4.23 8.66
N TRP A 104 -1.81 4.50 8.78
CA TRP A 104 -2.38 5.07 10.01
C TRP A 104 -2.08 4.23 11.25
N GLU A 105 -2.27 2.91 11.20
CA GLU A 105 -2.03 2.04 12.35
C GLU A 105 -0.56 2.00 12.80
N LYS A 106 0.37 2.18 11.86
CA LYS A 106 1.82 2.09 12.09
C LYS A 106 2.48 3.44 12.39
N SER A 107 1.89 4.55 11.93
CA SER A 107 2.46 5.89 12.08
C SER A 107 2.73 6.29 13.53
N THR A 108 3.83 6.98 13.73
CA THR A 108 4.20 7.63 14.99
C THR A 108 4.50 9.11 14.74
N GLU A 109 4.77 9.89 15.78
CA GLU A 109 5.13 11.30 15.61
C GLU A 109 6.35 11.51 14.71
N THR A 110 7.26 10.53 14.65
CA THR A 110 8.52 10.60 13.91
C THR A 110 8.57 9.69 12.70
N LEU A 111 7.55 8.86 12.48
CA LEU A 111 7.49 7.90 11.38
C LEU A 111 6.20 8.09 10.58
N GLY A 112 6.37 8.38 9.30
CA GLY A 112 5.30 8.42 8.30
C GLY A 112 5.53 7.38 7.22
N TYR A 113 4.49 7.10 6.45
CA TYR A 113 4.52 6.10 5.40
C TYR A 113 3.85 6.62 4.12
N PHE A 114 4.33 6.14 2.98
CA PHE A 114 3.70 6.33 1.68
C PHE A 114 3.58 5.00 0.95
N LEU A 115 2.52 4.81 0.16
CA LEU A 115 2.45 3.67 -0.76
C LEU A 115 3.42 3.92 -1.91
N ALA A 116 4.50 3.15 -1.98
CA ALA A 116 5.48 3.25 -3.05
C ALA A 116 5.03 2.47 -4.29
N GLN A 117 4.54 1.24 -4.09
CA GLN A 117 4.16 0.36 -5.19
C GLN A 117 3.23 -0.76 -4.72
N VAL A 118 2.29 -1.15 -5.57
CA VAL A 118 1.64 -2.46 -5.52
C VAL A 118 2.54 -3.45 -6.24
N LYS A 119 3.24 -4.30 -5.49
CA LYS A 119 4.13 -5.32 -6.05
C LYS A 119 3.35 -6.35 -6.86
N SER A 120 2.21 -6.81 -6.31
CA SER A 120 1.30 -7.74 -6.96
C SER A 120 -0.12 -7.53 -6.45
N VAL A 121 -1.12 -7.78 -7.29
CA VAL A 121 -2.53 -7.76 -6.92
C VAL A 121 -3.28 -8.86 -7.64
N ARG A 122 -4.22 -9.48 -6.93
CA ARG A 122 -5.18 -10.44 -7.48
C ARG A 122 -6.57 -10.21 -6.90
N GLN A 123 -7.55 -10.08 -7.77
CA GLN A 123 -8.96 -10.11 -7.40
C GLN A 123 -9.39 -11.53 -7.02
N TRP A 124 -10.12 -11.65 -5.91
CA TRP A 124 -10.80 -12.88 -5.52
C TRP A 124 -12.25 -12.83 -6.01
N ILE A 125 -12.62 -13.80 -6.84
CA ILE A 125 -14.01 -13.92 -7.29
C ILE A 125 -14.86 -14.42 -6.13
N ARG A 126 -15.91 -13.66 -5.83
CA ARG A 126 -16.85 -13.96 -4.75
C ARG A 126 -18.24 -14.22 -5.30
N LYS A 127 -19.04 -14.95 -4.52
CA LYS A 127 -20.46 -15.19 -4.83
C LYS A 127 -21.39 -14.11 -4.28
N ASP A 128 -20.91 -13.33 -3.30
CA ASP A 128 -21.63 -12.18 -2.78
C ASP A 128 -21.31 -10.91 -3.58
N ASP A 129 -21.85 -9.78 -3.14
CA ASP A 129 -21.70 -8.48 -3.81
C ASP A 129 -20.39 -7.77 -3.46
N PHE A 130 -19.61 -8.28 -2.51
CA PHE A 130 -18.35 -7.62 -2.15
C PHE A 130 -17.31 -7.80 -3.27
N ILE A 131 -16.53 -6.75 -3.52
CA ILE A 131 -15.25 -6.91 -4.21
C ILE A 131 -14.19 -7.29 -3.18
N GLU A 132 -13.28 -8.15 -3.59
CA GLU A 132 -12.18 -8.57 -2.74
C GLU A 132 -10.90 -8.70 -3.54
N PHE A 133 -9.82 -8.20 -2.93
CA PHE A 133 -8.50 -8.19 -3.52
C PHE A 133 -7.47 -8.62 -2.49
N ASP A 134 -6.44 -9.28 -2.99
CA ASP A 134 -5.25 -9.64 -2.25
C ASP A 134 -4.07 -8.95 -2.90
N TYR A 135 -3.48 -8.05 -2.13
CA TYR A 135 -2.38 -7.18 -2.53
C TYR A 135 -1.11 -7.57 -1.79
N THR A 136 0.01 -7.42 -2.48
CA THR A 136 1.31 -7.20 -1.86
C THR A 136 1.68 -5.76 -2.16
N VAL A 137 1.71 -4.90 -1.13
CA VAL A 137 2.06 -3.48 -1.24
C VAL A 137 3.42 -3.21 -0.61
N LEU A 138 4.13 -2.24 -1.16
CA LEU A 138 5.41 -1.75 -0.66
C LEU A 138 5.18 -0.36 -0.08
N LEU A 139 5.41 -0.22 1.23
CA LEU A 139 5.30 1.04 1.93
C LEU A 139 6.69 1.63 2.14
N HIS A 140 6.87 2.90 1.77
CA HIS A 140 8.09 3.65 2.03
C HIS A 140 7.97 4.37 3.37
N GLU A 141 8.80 3.99 4.33
CA GLU A 141 8.88 4.60 5.65
C GLU A 141 9.82 5.82 5.63
N ILE A 142 9.32 6.95 6.14
CA ILE A 142 10.05 8.22 6.24
C ILE A 142 10.22 8.57 7.73
N PRO A 143 11.42 8.95 8.19
CA PRO A 143 12.61 9.28 7.38
C PRO A 143 13.58 8.12 7.13
N THR A 144 13.34 6.91 7.64
CA THR A 144 14.30 5.79 7.60
C THR A 144 14.68 5.33 6.19
N GLN A 145 13.87 5.66 5.17
CA GLN A 145 14.01 5.22 3.78
C GLN A 145 13.83 3.70 3.60
N GLU A 146 13.21 3.02 4.56
CA GLU A 146 12.95 1.59 4.46
C GLU A 146 11.74 1.30 3.56
N ILE A 147 11.84 0.21 2.79
CA ILE A 147 10.72 -0.33 2.00
C ILE A 147 10.16 -1.56 2.73
N ILE A 148 8.96 -1.42 3.26
CA ILE A 148 8.26 -2.45 4.01
C ILE A 148 7.27 -3.16 3.09
N SER A 149 7.42 -4.47 2.94
CA SER A 149 6.45 -5.30 2.22
C SER A 149 5.31 -5.72 3.14
N CYS A 150 4.09 -5.38 2.74
CA CYS A 150 2.86 -5.75 3.44
C CYS A 150 1.94 -6.52 2.51
N HIS A 151 1.45 -7.66 2.98
CA HIS A 151 0.32 -8.34 2.38
C HIS A 151 -0.97 -7.75 2.94
N MET A 152 -1.93 -7.47 2.07
CA MET A 152 -3.16 -6.78 2.40
C MET A 152 -4.33 -7.42 1.67
N ARG A 153 -5.28 -7.96 2.44
CA ARG A 153 -6.57 -8.43 1.95
C ARG A 153 -7.63 -7.36 2.19
N LEU A 154 -8.19 -6.86 1.10
CA LEU A 154 -9.13 -5.76 1.07
C LEU A 154 -10.49 -6.27 0.63
N THR A 155 -11.56 -5.85 1.32
CA THR A 155 -12.94 -6.16 0.95
C THR A 155 -13.79 -4.90 1.01
N TRP A 156 -14.57 -4.65 -0.04
CA TRP A 156 -15.34 -3.42 -0.17
C TRP A 156 -16.68 -3.63 -0.87
N LEU A 157 -17.65 -2.78 -0.51
CA LEU A 157 -18.93 -2.62 -1.17
C LEU A 157 -19.31 -1.14 -1.03
N PRO A 158 -19.81 -0.48 -2.09
CA PRO A 158 -20.26 0.92 -2.00
C PRO A 158 -21.22 1.15 -0.83
N GLY A 159 -21.06 2.29 -0.17
CA GLY A 159 -21.81 2.65 1.04
C GLY A 159 -21.41 1.90 2.31
N GLN A 160 -20.45 0.96 2.25
CA GLN A 160 -19.86 0.32 3.43
C GLN A 160 -18.40 0.72 3.63
N PRO A 161 -17.92 0.80 4.88
CA PRO A 161 -16.50 1.03 5.16
C PRO A 161 -15.62 -0.06 4.53
N LEU A 162 -14.48 0.36 4.00
CA LEU A 162 -13.43 -0.53 3.53
C LEU A 162 -12.94 -1.43 4.66
N LYS A 163 -12.90 -2.75 4.42
CA LYS A 163 -12.36 -3.71 5.39
C LYS A 163 -10.98 -4.15 4.94
N VAL A 164 -10.00 -3.99 5.82
CA VAL A 164 -8.60 -4.30 5.55
C VAL A 164 -8.08 -5.29 6.59
N LYS A 165 -7.51 -6.40 6.13
CA LYS A 165 -6.67 -7.29 6.93
C LYS A 165 -5.28 -7.26 6.35
N HIS A 166 -4.26 -7.13 7.18
CA HIS A 166 -2.91 -7.01 6.68
C HIS A 166 -1.89 -7.68 7.60
N PHE A 167 -0.74 -8.02 7.03
CA PHE A 167 0.47 -8.35 7.75
C PHE A 167 1.66 -7.77 7.01
N CYS A 168 2.61 -7.20 7.75
CA CYS A 168 3.83 -6.66 7.18
C CYS A 168 5.00 -7.50 7.65
N ALA A 169 5.91 -7.85 6.75
CA ALA A 169 7.13 -8.54 7.13
C ALA A 169 7.97 -7.59 7.99
N SER A 170 8.26 -7.98 9.23
CA SER A 170 9.34 -7.36 9.99
C SER A 170 10.66 -7.79 9.36
N GLN A 171 11.52 -6.85 9.00
CA GLN A 171 12.81 -7.17 8.40
C GLN A 171 13.65 -8.01 9.38
N GLY A 172 13.82 -9.28 9.04
CA GLY A 172 14.54 -10.27 9.83
C GLY A 172 14.62 -11.59 9.05
N HIS A 173 15.59 -11.67 8.15
CA HIS A 173 16.09 -12.86 7.45
C HIS A 173 15.07 -13.82 6.81
N GLY A 174 14.97 -13.77 5.48
CA GLY A 174 14.22 -14.79 4.73
C GLY A 174 14.14 -14.54 3.23
N ALA A 175 15.30 -14.47 2.56
CA ALA A 175 15.43 -14.72 1.12
C ALA A 175 16.92 -14.92 0.79
N ASP A 176 17.56 -15.85 1.50
CA ASP A 176 18.77 -16.52 1.02
C ASP A 176 18.30 -17.88 0.47
N GLU A 177 17.60 -17.84 -0.66
CA GLU A 177 17.30 -19.02 -1.49
C GLU A 177 17.90 -18.79 -2.88
N GLY A 178 19.22 -18.67 -2.89
CA GLY A 178 20.06 -18.88 -4.07
C GLY A 178 20.53 -20.33 -4.13
N SER A 179 19.62 -21.30 -4.13
CA SER A 179 19.97 -22.70 -4.40
C SER A 179 20.17 -22.91 -5.89
N GLY A 180 21.39 -22.62 -6.35
CA GLY A 180 21.93 -23.00 -7.66
C GLY A 180 23.21 -23.81 -7.46
N ALA A 181 23.08 -25.07 -7.08
CA ALA A 181 24.19 -26.01 -7.12
C ALA A 181 24.43 -26.43 -8.58
N GLU A 182 25.43 -25.84 -9.24
CA GLU A 182 26.07 -26.48 -10.39
C GLU A 182 27.49 -26.92 -10.02
N SER A 183 27.60 -28.23 -9.83
CA SER A 183 28.84 -28.96 -9.65
C SER A 183 29.59 -29.01 -10.98
N GLY A 184 30.46 -28.03 -11.23
CA GLY A 184 31.42 -28.02 -12.34
C GLY A 184 32.81 -28.44 -11.86
N SER A 185 33.12 -29.73 -11.99
CA SER A 185 34.43 -30.32 -11.71
C SER A 185 35.47 -29.81 -12.73
N ALA A 186 36.49 -29.08 -12.28
CA ALA A 186 37.65 -28.72 -13.09
C ALA A 186 38.89 -29.42 -12.52
N ALA A 187 39.43 -30.33 -13.31
CA ALA A 187 40.66 -31.07 -13.07
C ALA A 187 41.87 -30.12 -12.91
N GLY A 188 42.81 -30.55 -12.08
CA GLY A 188 43.90 -29.77 -11.51
C GLY A 188 44.99 -29.24 -12.47
N PRO A 189 46.01 -28.59 -11.86
CA PRO A 189 46.83 -27.56 -12.49
C PRO A 189 47.97 -28.11 -13.37
N SER A 190 48.29 -27.38 -14.44
CA SER A 190 49.55 -27.53 -15.18
C SER A 190 50.29 -26.20 -15.23
N ALA A 191 51.43 -26.13 -14.56
CA ALA A 191 52.56 -25.28 -14.95
C ALA A 191 53.81 -25.80 -14.25
N GLY A 192 54.56 -26.64 -14.95
CA GLY A 192 55.96 -26.91 -14.61
C GLY A 192 56.83 -25.69 -14.89
N LYS A 193 57.80 -25.45 -14.02
CA LYS A 193 59.01 -24.72 -14.37
C LYS A 193 60.20 -25.47 -13.77
N GLY A 194 61.00 -26.03 -14.68
CA GLY A 194 62.26 -26.69 -14.38
C GLY A 194 63.35 -25.72 -13.93
N ALA A 195 64.39 -26.33 -13.38
CA ALA A 195 65.54 -25.73 -12.74
C ALA A 195 66.40 -24.82 -13.64
N SER A 196 67.14 -23.95 -12.96
CA SER A 196 68.09 -22.94 -13.42
C SER A 196 69.27 -23.48 -14.22
N PHE A 197 69.67 -22.70 -15.23
CA PHE A 197 71.05 -22.24 -15.47
C PHE A 197 71.00 -20.75 -15.79
#